data_AF-A0A9Q0EAC0-F1
#
_entry.id   AF-A0A9Q0EAC0-F1
#
_cell.length_a   1.000
_cell.length_b   1.000
_cell.length_c   1.000
_cell.angle_alpha   90.00
_cell.angle_beta   90.00
_cell.angle_gamma   90.00
#
_symmetry.space_group_name_H-M   'P 1'
#
loop_
_entity.id
_entity.type
_entity.pdbx_description
1 polymer ?
#
loop_
_entity_poly.entity_id
_entity_poly.type
_entity_poly.pdbx_seq_one_letter_code
_entity_poly.pdbx_strand_id
1 'polypeptide(L)'
;MADVFSPTNSTPTLSNSSKTPPNATHAPFSVFEGCELMAEGIQFDLAVQLINVVMGIPANALVIAVLLRNRKEPSTSDLFLGCLAFLDIYFGAMVPVSFVNFYFLHSKRVWSALKFSYGVKDTSGPLFLSCICLDRFVAVQFPLAFGRLKDARYRVGLSLLVLGLTFAYASAKTVGGLHDFEKVFTGEILAVFAWMVVCNACILLALKRSRGAGKDEMHPMKKKAFKMVLAILVQTVCNYLPPVALFPFEDHYAPHVFRCYVQPVGFAFLNVSSSTQPLIFLSRLDKLPFVPERCWKRGRGSPAAAAAAAAAAAAAEAGKAGAPVEASQAAPPA
;
A
#
# COMPACT_ATOMS: atom_id res chain seq x y z
N MET A 1 -14.10 -69.00 -2.59
CA MET A 1 -14.49 -68.71 -1.19
C MET A 1 -15.35 -67.47 -1.24
N ALA A 2 -16.66 -67.57 -1.47
CA ALA A 2 -17.71 -68.01 -0.50
C ALA A 2 -17.92 -66.90 0.55
N ASP A 3 -19.09 -66.32 0.84
CA ASP A 3 -20.51 -66.63 0.58
C ASP A 3 -21.34 -65.32 0.73
N VAL A 4 -22.34 -65.03 -0.11
CA VAL A 4 -23.81 -65.23 0.06
C VAL A 4 -24.47 -64.44 1.21
N PHE A 5 -25.32 -63.46 0.87
CA PHE A 5 -26.72 -63.36 1.36
C PHE A 5 -27.56 -62.42 0.47
N SER A 6 -28.77 -62.85 0.09
CA SER A 6 -29.78 -62.11 -0.71
C SER A 6 -30.91 -61.54 0.20
N PRO A 7 -32.09 -61.12 -0.31
CA PRO A 7 -32.49 -59.72 -0.46
C PRO A 7 -33.72 -59.36 0.39
N THR A 8 -34.11 -58.07 0.47
CA THR A 8 -35.50 -57.72 0.81
C THR A 8 -35.91 -56.34 0.31
N ASN A 9 -36.84 -56.36 -0.65
CA ASN A 9 -37.95 -55.44 -0.90
C ASN A 9 -38.02 -54.14 -0.10
N SER A 10 -38.01 -53.00 -0.78
CA SER A 10 -38.73 -51.79 -0.36
C SER A 10 -39.12 -50.96 -1.59
N THR A 11 -40.42 -50.76 -1.74
CA THR A 11 -41.16 -49.92 -2.70
C THR A 11 -40.63 -48.49 -2.77
N PRO A 12 -40.66 -47.82 -3.95
CA PRO A 12 -40.34 -46.40 -4.03
C PRO A 12 -41.59 -45.57 -3.71
N THR A 13 -41.61 -44.95 -2.54
CA THR A 13 -42.58 -43.88 -2.21
C THR A 13 -42.14 -42.59 -2.91
N LEU A 14 -42.88 -42.22 -3.96
CA LEU A 14 -42.83 -40.91 -4.61
C LEU A 14 -43.21 -39.83 -3.57
N SER A 15 -42.19 -39.18 -2.99
CA SER A 15 -42.38 -37.96 -2.19
C SER A 15 -42.33 -36.77 -3.14
N ASN A 16 -43.51 -36.40 -3.63
CA ASN A 16 -43.75 -35.23 -4.46
C ASN A 16 -43.65 -33.95 -3.59
N SER A 17 -42.43 -33.51 -3.27
CA SER A 17 -42.20 -32.20 -2.67
C SER A 17 -42.05 -31.17 -3.78
N SER A 18 -43.14 -30.44 -4.03
CA SER A 18 -43.16 -29.19 -4.78
C SER A 18 -42.20 -28.18 -4.14
N LYS A 19 -40.96 -28.14 -4.61
CA LYS A 19 -40.03 -27.04 -4.33
C LYS A 19 -40.50 -25.82 -5.12
N THR A 20 -41.36 -25.03 -4.51
CA THR A 20 -41.43 -23.59 -4.84
C THR A 20 -40.02 -23.02 -4.75
N PRO A 21 -39.49 -22.38 -5.81
CA PRO A 21 -38.19 -21.74 -5.72
C PRO A 21 -38.27 -20.64 -4.66
N PRO A 22 -37.25 -20.50 -3.78
CA PRO A 22 -37.22 -19.38 -2.86
C PRO A 22 -37.27 -18.09 -3.67
N ASN A 23 -38.16 -17.20 -3.25
CA ASN A 23 -38.35 -15.87 -3.80
C ASN A 23 -37.04 -15.09 -3.58
N ALA A 24 -36.06 -15.28 -4.46
CA ALA A 24 -34.75 -14.66 -4.38
C ALA A 24 -34.89 -13.22 -4.86
N THR A 25 -35.26 -12.34 -3.94
CA THR A 25 -35.07 -10.90 -4.13
C THR A 25 -33.57 -10.70 -4.39
N HIS A 26 -33.20 -10.34 -5.63
CA HIS A 26 -31.82 -10.03 -5.97
C HIS A 26 -31.37 -8.86 -5.08
N ALA A 27 -30.59 -9.16 -4.04
CA ALA A 27 -29.97 -8.14 -3.23
C ALA A 27 -29.09 -7.25 -4.13
N PRO A 28 -29.08 -5.92 -3.92
CA PRO A 28 -28.19 -5.04 -4.66
C PRO A 28 -26.74 -5.48 -4.46
N PHE A 29 -25.95 -5.44 -5.53
CA PHE A 29 -24.54 -5.85 -5.51
C PHE A 29 -23.76 -5.09 -4.42
N SER A 30 -23.21 -5.83 -3.44
CA SER A 30 -22.31 -5.31 -2.42
C SER A 30 -20.97 -6.03 -2.48
N VAL A 31 -19.89 -5.25 -2.52
CA VAL A 31 -18.51 -5.78 -2.53
C VAL A 31 -18.13 -6.44 -1.20
N PHE A 32 -18.76 -5.97 -0.11
CA PHE A 32 -18.49 -6.42 1.25
C PHE A 32 -19.55 -7.41 1.76
N GLU A 33 -20.31 -8.01 0.84
CA GLU A 33 -21.22 -9.10 1.18
C GLU A 33 -20.44 -10.23 1.88
N GLY A 34 -20.86 -10.58 3.10
CA GLY A 34 -20.16 -11.53 3.97
C GLY A 34 -19.07 -10.96 4.88
N CYS A 35 -18.80 -9.64 4.83
CA CYS A 35 -17.83 -8.96 5.71
C CYS A 35 -18.48 -8.15 6.85
N GLU A 36 -19.79 -8.29 7.08
CA GLU A 36 -20.56 -7.45 8.02
C GLU A 36 -20.03 -7.50 9.46
N LEU A 37 -19.55 -8.66 9.90
CA LEU A 37 -19.00 -8.88 11.25
C LEU A 37 -17.55 -8.40 11.41
N MET A 38 -16.89 -7.97 10.32
CA MET A 38 -15.49 -7.49 10.32
C MET A 38 -15.33 -6.19 9.53
N ALA A 39 -16.31 -5.30 9.62
CA ALA A 39 -16.33 -4.03 8.89
C ALA A 39 -15.15 -3.11 9.26
N GLU A 40 -14.57 -3.26 10.45
CA GLU A 40 -13.48 -2.42 10.98
C GLU A 40 -12.26 -2.34 10.05
N GLY A 41 -11.83 -3.46 9.45
CA GLY A 41 -10.68 -3.47 8.54
C GLY A 41 -10.95 -2.67 7.26
N ILE A 42 -12.17 -2.77 6.75
CA ILE A 42 -12.63 -2.02 5.57
C ILE A 42 -12.75 -0.52 5.90
N GLN A 43 -13.32 -0.19 7.06
CA GLN A 43 -13.44 1.19 7.51
C GLN A 43 -12.08 1.86 7.70
N PHE A 44 -11.11 1.12 8.25
CA PHE A 44 -9.74 1.61 8.39
C PHE A 44 -9.10 1.96 7.05
N ASP A 45 -9.20 1.08 6.04
CA ASP A 45 -8.68 1.37 4.70
C ASP A 45 -9.40 2.56 4.05
N LEU A 46 -10.72 2.64 4.16
CA LEU A 46 -11.50 3.78 3.65
C LEU A 46 -11.09 5.11 4.30
N ALA A 47 -10.83 5.11 5.61
CA ALA A 47 -10.36 6.30 6.32
C ALA A 47 -8.97 6.74 5.81
N VAL A 48 -8.05 5.80 5.60
CA VAL A 48 -6.73 6.09 5.00
C VAL A 48 -6.87 6.62 3.57
N GLN A 49 -7.76 6.05 2.77
CA GLN A 49 -8.03 6.53 1.42
C GLN A 49 -8.55 7.98 1.43
N LEU A 50 -9.41 8.36 2.38
CA LEU A 50 -9.85 9.75 2.53
C LEU A 50 -8.69 10.70 2.88
N ILE A 51 -7.79 10.29 3.77
CA ILE A 51 -6.57 11.05 4.07
C ILE A 51 -5.74 11.24 2.80
N ASN A 52 -5.60 10.21 1.95
CA ASN A 52 -4.88 10.31 0.69
C ASN A 52 -5.55 11.25 -0.32
N VAL A 53 -6.88 11.33 -0.34
CA VAL A 53 -7.59 12.31 -1.17
C VAL A 53 -7.28 13.73 -0.71
N VAL A 54 -7.42 14.01 0.59
CA VAL A 54 -7.30 15.38 1.13
C VAL A 54 -5.85 15.85 1.19
N MET A 55 -4.92 14.96 1.56
CA MET A 55 -3.51 15.30 1.77
C MET A 55 -2.61 14.81 0.63
N GLY A 56 -2.85 13.59 0.14
CA GLY A 56 -2.02 12.97 -0.88
C GLY A 56 -2.15 13.63 -2.25
N ILE A 57 -3.36 13.93 -2.72
CA ILE A 57 -3.55 14.59 -4.03
C ILE A 57 -2.86 15.96 -4.06
N PRO A 58 -3.09 16.89 -3.10
CA PRO A 58 -2.40 18.19 -3.12
C PRO A 58 -0.89 18.05 -2.99
N ALA A 59 -0.41 17.15 -2.12
CA ALA A 59 1.03 16.95 -1.93
C ALA A 59 1.70 16.42 -3.21
N ASN A 60 1.13 15.41 -3.87
CA ASN A 60 1.66 14.88 -5.12
C ASN A 60 1.56 15.88 -6.28
N ALA A 61 0.49 16.67 -6.35
CA ALA A 61 0.36 17.74 -7.34
C ALA A 61 1.48 18.80 -7.15
N LEU A 62 1.77 19.17 -5.90
CA LEU A 62 2.87 20.07 -5.58
C LEU A 62 4.24 19.44 -5.93
N VAL A 63 4.44 18.14 -5.70
CA VAL A 63 5.65 17.43 -6.14
C VAL A 63 5.84 17.58 -7.64
N ILE A 64 4.82 17.23 -8.44
CA ILE A 64 4.88 17.37 -9.90
C ILE A 64 5.18 18.82 -10.29
N ALA A 65 4.49 19.80 -9.70
CA ALA A 65 4.70 21.20 -10.01
C ALA A 65 6.14 21.68 -9.69
N VAL A 66 6.73 21.20 -8.59
CA VAL A 66 8.14 21.46 -8.25
C VAL A 66 9.07 20.84 -9.29
N LEU A 67 8.84 19.58 -9.67
CA LEU A 67 9.66 18.87 -10.67
C LEU A 67 9.59 19.56 -12.04
N LEU A 68 8.41 20.04 -12.44
CA LEU A 68 8.23 20.80 -13.69
C LEU A 68 8.98 22.13 -13.67
N ARG A 69 9.00 22.83 -12.53
CA ARG A 69 9.69 24.12 -12.39
C ARG A 69 11.21 23.96 -12.34
N ASN A 70 11.70 22.89 -11.73
CA ASN A 70 13.14 22.61 -11.58
C ASN A 70 13.74 21.87 -12.78
N ARG A 71 13.04 21.79 -13.93
CA ARG A 71 13.50 21.10 -15.14
C ARG A 71 14.83 21.59 -15.73
N LYS A 72 15.35 22.73 -15.27
CA LYS A 72 16.68 23.23 -15.66
C LYS A 72 17.81 22.47 -14.97
N GLU A 73 17.56 21.88 -13.80
CA GLU A 73 18.50 21.06 -13.04
C GLU A 73 17.79 19.80 -12.50
N PRO A 74 17.30 18.91 -13.39
CA PRO A 74 16.55 17.74 -12.95
C PRO A 74 17.48 16.80 -12.18
N SER A 75 17.05 16.39 -10.99
CA SER A 75 17.69 15.28 -10.30
C SER A 75 17.41 13.99 -11.07
N THR A 76 18.33 13.05 -10.93
CA THR A 76 18.28 11.76 -11.61
C THR A 76 17.02 10.97 -11.29
N SER A 77 16.57 11.01 -10.04
CA SER A 77 15.38 10.30 -9.55
C SER A 77 14.05 11.01 -9.83
N ASP A 78 14.07 12.19 -10.45
CA ASP A 78 12.87 13.03 -10.63
C ASP A 78 11.83 12.39 -11.54
N LEU A 79 12.26 11.61 -12.55
CA LEU A 79 11.33 10.89 -13.43
C LEU A 79 10.51 9.86 -12.65
N PHE A 80 11.16 9.02 -11.85
CA PHE A 80 10.47 8.01 -11.03
C PHE A 80 9.54 8.65 -10.00
N LEU A 81 9.99 9.74 -9.37
CA LEU A 81 9.17 10.49 -8.42
C LEU A 81 7.95 11.14 -9.10
N GLY A 82 8.11 11.66 -10.31
CA GLY A 82 7.03 12.22 -11.10
C GLY A 82 6.00 11.17 -11.53
N CYS A 83 6.45 9.99 -11.97
CA CYS A 83 5.57 8.86 -12.29
C CYS A 83 4.79 8.39 -11.07
N LEU A 84 5.47 8.20 -9.93
CA LEU A 84 4.85 7.81 -8.67
C LEU A 84 3.78 8.83 -8.23
N ALA A 85 4.12 10.12 -8.23
CA ALA A 85 3.20 11.18 -7.87
C ALA A 85 1.97 11.24 -8.80
N PHE A 86 2.15 11.01 -10.09
CA PHE A 86 1.05 10.95 -11.05
C PHE A 86 0.10 9.78 -10.76
N LEU A 87 0.65 8.59 -10.48
CA LEU A 87 -0.14 7.40 -10.18
C LEU A 87 -0.86 7.50 -8.83
N ASP A 88 -0.25 8.15 -7.84
CA ASP A 88 -0.90 8.43 -6.55
C ASP A 88 -2.06 9.43 -6.70
N ILE A 89 -1.94 10.44 -7.57
CA ILE A 89 -3.06 11.35 -7.90
C ILE A 89 -4.17 10.58 -8.62
N TYR A 90 -3.83 9.76 -9.62
CA TYR A 90 -4.78 8.93 -10.34
C TYR A 90 -5.57 8.03 -9.38
N PHE A 91 -4.87 7.31 -8.50
CA PHE A 91 -5.51 6.45 -7.50
C PHE A 91 -6.37 7.25 -6.53
N GLY A 92 -5.86 8.38 -6.01
CA GLY A 92 -6.63 9.27 -5.15
C GLY A 92 -7.92 9.79 -5.81
N ALA A 93 -7.89 10.11 -7.10
CA ALA A 93 -9.07 10.55 -7.84
C ALA A 93 -10.12 9.44 -8.03
N MET A 94 -9.70 8.17 -7.99
CA MET A 94 -10.62 7.02 -8.07
C MET A 94 -11.30 6.72 -6.72
N VAL A 95 -10.81 7.24 -5.60
CA VAL A 95 -11.42 7.04 -4.27
C VAL A 95 -12.84 7.63 -4.20
N PRO A 96 -13.11 8.89 -4.58
CA PRO A 96 -14.49 9.41 -4.64
C PRO A 96 -15.40 8.59 -5.55
N VAL A 97 -14.88 8.10 -6.68
CA VAL A 97 -15.63 7.21 -7.59
C VAL A 97 -15.99 5.89 -6.89
N SER A 98 -15.10 5.37 -6.04
CA SER A 98 -15.36 4.21 -5.18
C SER A 98 -16.54 4.46 -4.25
N PHE A 99 -16.55 5.59 -3.53
CA PHE A 99 -17.66 5.97 -2.65
C PHE A 99 -18.98 6.14 -3.40
N VAL A 100 -18.97 6.84 -4.54
CA VAL A 100 -20.18 7.04 -5.35
C VAL A 100 -20.71 5.70 -5.88
N ASN A 101 -19.83 4.81 -6.33
CA ASN A 101 -20.24 3.50 -6.78
C ASN A 101 -20.78 2.62 -5.66
N PHE A 102 -20.20 2.74 -4.47
CA PHE A 102 -20.58 1.96 -3.31
C PHE A 102 -21.95 2.37 -2.76
N TYR A 103 -22.26 3.67 -2.68
CA TYR A 103 -23.51 4.16 -2.07
C TYR A 103 -24.64 4.44 -3.06
N PHE A 104 -24.34 4.71 -4.34
CA PHE A 104 -25.36 5.18 -5.29
C PHE A 104 -25.46 4.32 -6.55
N LEU A 105 -24.34 4.02 -7.24
CA LEU A 105 -24.42 3.42 -8.58
C LEU A 105 -24.52 1.89 -8.59
N HIS A 106 -23.92 1.21 -7.61
CA HIS A 106 -23.83 -0.26 -7.51
C HIS A 106 -23.43 -0.95 -8.83
N SER A 107 -22.55 -0.32 -9.63
CA SER A 107 -22.22 -0.77 -10.98
C SER A 107 -21.02 -1.72 -10.98
N LYS A 108 -21.21 -2.91 -11.54
CA LYS A 108 -20.14 -3.91 -11.74
C LYS A 108 -19.01 -3.39 -12.65
N ARG A 109 -19.34 -2.54 -13.64
CA ARG A 109 -18.35 -1.96 -14.57
C ARG A 109 -17.45 -0.97 -13.85
N VAL A 110 -18.03 -0.12 -13.02
CA VAL A 110 -17.27 0.84 -12.21
C VAL A 110 -16.41 0.09 -11.19
N TRP A 111 -16.94 -0.98 -10.58
CA TRP A 111 -16.15 -1.85 -9.70
C TRP A 111 -14.95 -2.51 -10.39
N SER A 112 -15.12 -2.95 -11.64
CA SER A 112 -14.02 -3.47 -12.45
C SER A 112 -12.94 -2.41 -12.70
N ALA A 113 -13.34 -1.16 -13.03
CA ALA A 113 -12.39 -0.05 -13.16
C ALA A 113 -11.68 0.32 -11.85
N LEU A 114 -12.38 0.21 -10.71
CA LEU A 114 -11.79 0.41 -9.39
C LEU A 114 -10.77 -0.69 -9.07
N LYS A 115 -11.09 -1.96 -9.31
CA LYS A 115 -10.15 -3.09 -9.18
C LYS A 115 -8.87 -2.89 -9.98
N PHE A 116 -8.99 -2.41 -11.22
CA PHE A 116 -7.84 -2.05 -12.04
C PHE A 116 -6.99 -0.97 -11.35
N SER A 117 -7.64 0.08 -10.82
CA SER A 117 -6.97 1.18 -10.16
C SER A 117 -6.25 0.78 -8.87
N TYR A 118 -6.86 -0.12 -8.07
CA TYR A 118 -6.18 -0.74 -6.93
C TYR A 118 -4.96 -1.53 -7.40
N GLY A 119 -5.09 -2.37 -8.44
CA GLY A 119 -3.94 -3.11 -8.98
C GLY A 119 -2.80 -2.21 -9.48
N VAL A 120 -3.13 -1.06 -10.09
CA VAL A 120 -2.12 -0.06 -10.47
C VAL A 120 -1.41 0.47 -9.23
N LYS A 121 -2.14 0.81 -8.17
CA LYS A 121 -1.57 1.34 -6.93
C LYS A 121 -0.67 0.32 -6.22
N ASP A 122 -1.14 -0.91 -6.11
CA ASP A 122 -0.48 -2.01 -5.40
C ASP A 122 0.94 -2.25 -5.90
N THR A 123 1.14 -2.27 -7.21
CA THR A 123 2.43 -2.59 -7.85
C THR A 123 3.27 -1.34 -8.13
N SER A 124 2.64 -0.24 -8.58
CA SER A 124 3.40 0.94 -9.00
C SER A 124 4.16 1.62 -7.86
N GLY A 125 3.55 1.72 -6.68
CA GLY A 125 4.15 2.33 -5.50
C GLY A 125 5.49 1.67 -5.11
N PRO A 126 5.45 0.39 -4.70
CA PRO A 126 6.65 -0.37 -4.33
C PRO A 126 7.73 -0.37 -5.43
N LEU A 127 7.35 -0.58 -6.70
CA LEU A 127 8.33 -0.66 -7.79
C LEU A 127 9.02 0.68 -8.08
N PHE A 128 8.28 1.80 -8.14
CA PHE A 128 8.91 3.11 -8.35
C PHE A 128 9.79 3.51 -7.17
N LEU A 129 9.40 3.18 -5.94
CA LEU A 129 10.24 3.41 -4.77
C LEU A 129 11.51 2.59 -4.79
N SER A 130 11.43 1.34 -5.25
CA SER A 130 12.60 0.49 -5.47
C SER A 130 13.56 1.10 -6.49
N CYS A 131 13.03 1.67 -7.57
CA CYS A 131 13.83 2.39 -8.58
C CYS A 131 14.48 3.66 -8.01
N ILE A 132 13.75 4.44 -7.21
CA ILE A 132 14.29 5.62 -6.50
C ILE A 132 15.41 5.19 -5.53
N CYS A 133 15.22 4.09 -4.80
CA CYS A 133 16.23 3.57 -3.90
C CYS A 133 17.47 3.12 -4.68
N LEU A 134 17.29 2.38 -5.77
CA LEU A 134 18.38 1.93 -6.64
C LEU A 134 19.20 3.11 -7.18
N ASP A 135 18.56 4.15 -7.71
CA ASP A 135 19.24 5.34 -8.24
C ASP A 135 20.12 6.01 -7.15
N ARG A 136 19.60 6.14 -5.93
CA ARG A 136 20.35 6.67 -4.78
C ARG A 136 21.47 5.76 -4.33
N PHE A 137 21.24 4.45 -4.29
CA PHE A 137 22.23 3.46 -3.90
C PHE A 137 23.42 3.48 -4.86
N VAL A 138 23.17 3.47 -6.17
CA VAL A 138 24.21 3.56 -7.19
C VAL A 138 24.97 4.88 -7.08
N ALA A 139 24.28 6.01 -6.86
CA ALA A 139 24.92 7.31 -6.67
C ALA A 139 25.89 7.35 -5.49
N VAL A 140 25.54 6.69 -4.37
CA VAL A 140 26.34 6.73 -3.14
C VAL A 140 27.46 5.67 -3.16
N GLN A 141 27.17 4.45 -3.62
CA GLN A 141 28.13 3.34 -3.58
C GLN A 141 29.06 3.30 -4.80
N PHE A 142 28.58 3.73 -5.96
CA PHE A 142 29.29 3.59 -7.22
C PHE A 142 29.26 4.91 -8.01
N PRO A 143 29.86 6.00 -7.50
CA PRO A 143 29.79 7.32 -8.14
C PRO A 143 30.32 7.32 -9.59
N LEU A 144 31.31 6.47 -9.91
CA LEU A 144 31.83 6.31 -11.28
C LEU A 144 30.81 5.62 -12.20
N ALA A 145 30.11 4.59 -11.72
CA ALA A 145 29.05 3.92 -12.48
C ALA A 145 27.82 4.83 -12.63
N PHE A 146 27.48 5.60 -11.60
CA PHE A 146 26.40 6.59 -11.64
C PHE A 146 26.62 7.66 -12.71
N GLY A 147 27.88 8.10 -12.91
CA GLY A 147 28.23 9.01 -13.99
C GLY A 147 27.92 8.44 -15.39
N ARG A 148 28.09 7.12 -15.58
CA ARG A 148 27.80 6.41 -16.83
C ARG A 148 26.31 6.10 -17.01
N LEU A 149 25.61 5.79 -15.92
CA LEU A 149 24.17 5.47 -15.87
C LEU A 149 23.28 6.73 -15.82
N LYS A 150 23.85 7.92 -16.04
CA LYS A 150 23.12 9.19 -15.98
C LYS A 150 22.16 9.38 -17.16
N ASP A 151 22.34 8.60 -18.23
CA ASP A 151 21.52 8.68 -19.44
C ASP A 151 20.02 8.55 -19.13
N ALA A 152 19.25 9.52 -19.58
CA ALA A 152 17.80 9.55 -19.43
C ALA A 152 17.13 8.31 -20.04
N ARG A 153 17.73 7.71 -21.09
CA ARG A 153 17.20 6.51 -21.76
C ARG A 153 17.03 5.33 -20.81
N TYR A 154 17.98 5.09 -19.91
CA TYR A 154 17.89 4.00 -18.94
C TYR A 154 16.70 4.21 -17.99
N ARG A 155 16.51 5.43 -17.51
CA ARG A 155 15.41 5.74 -16.57
C ARG A 155 14.04 5.72 -17.23
N VAL A 156 13.96 6.18 -18.47
CA VAL A 156 12.74 6.06 -19.29
C VAL A 156 12.44 4.58 -19.52
N GLY A 157 13.43 3.78 -19.92
CA GLY A 157 13.28 2.33 -20.09
C GLY A 157 12.80 1.64 -18.81
N LEU A 158 13.42 1.94 -17.66
CA LEU A 158 13.01 1.36 -16.37
C LEU A 158 11.61 1.81 -15.96
N SER A 159 11.24 3.08 -16.22
CA SER A 159 9.89 3.57 -15.94
C SER A 159 8.84 2.89 -16.81
N LEU A 160 9.13 2.69 -18.11
CA LEU A 160 8.26 1.96 -19.02
C LEU A 160 8.11 0.49 -18.61
N LEU A 161 9.19 -0.15 -18.15
CA LEU A 161 9.15 -1.50 -17.61
C LEU A 161 8.25 -1.57 -16.37
N VAL A 162 8.44 -0.67 -15.40
CA VAL A 162 7.61 -0.61 -14.19
C VAL A 162 6.14 -0.38 -14.54
N LEU A 163 5.84 0.55 -15.45
CA LEU A 163 4.47 0.79 -15.92
C LEU A 163 3.89 -0.43 -16.63
N GLY A 164 4.68 -1.11 -17.47
CA GLY A 164 4.26 -2.34 -18.15
C GLY A 164 3.90 -3.45 -17.16
N LEU A 165 4.76 -3.71 -16.16
CA LEU A 165 4.49 -4.68 -15.09
C LEU A 165 3.25 -4.29 -14.28
N THR A 166 3.14 -3.00 -13.93
CA THR A 166 1.99 -2.44 -13.21
C THR A 166 0.68 -2.68 -13.96
N PHE A 167 0.63 -2.32 -15.25
CA PHE A 167 -0.59 -2.47 -16.05
C PHE A 167 -0.92 -3.92 -16.35
N ALA A 168 0.09 -4.78 -16.52
CA ALA A 168 -0.11 -6.22 -16.67
C ALA A 168 -0.74 -6.82 -15.40
N TYR A 169 -0.17 -6.52 -14.23
CA TYR A 169 -0.72 -6.95 -12.94
C TYR A 169 -2.13 -6.41 -12.71
N ALA A 170 -2.36 -5.11 -12.94
CA ALA A 170 -3.67 -4.49 -12.78
C ALA A 170 -4.74 -5.11 -13.70
N SER A 171 -4.37 -5.42 -14.95
CA SER A 171 -5.26 -6.08 -15.90
C SER A 171 -5.60 -7.50 -15.43
N ALA A 172 -4.60 -8.27 -15.01
CA ALA A 172 -4.77 -9.61 -14.46
C ALA A 172 -5.69 -9.62 -13.23
N LYS A 173 -5.48 -8.68 -12.29
CA LYS A 173 -6.33 -8.47 -11.11
C LYS A 173 -7.79 -8.15 -11.47
N THR A 174 -7.99 -7.44 -12.57
CA THR A 174 -9.32 -7.01 -13.02
C THR A 174 -10.12 -8.14 -13.67
N VAL A 175 -9.47 -8.93 -14.52
CA VAL A 175 -10.09 -10.09 -15.19
C VAL A 175 -10.41 -11.18 -14.17
N GLY A 176 -9.52 -11.38 -13.18
CA GLY A 176 -9.67 -12.43 -12.17
C GLY A 176 -9.51 -13.84 -12.76
N GLY A 177 -9.79 -14.86 -11.94
CA GLY A 177 -9.76 -16.27 -12.38
C GLY A 177 -8.37 -16.89 -12.49
N LEU A 178 -7.32 -16.18 -12.08
CA LEU A 178 -5.97 -16.72 -11.96
C LEU A 178 -5.80 -17.37 -10.58
N HIS A 179 -5.48 -18.66 -10.58
CA HIS A 179 -5.16 -19.39 -9.36
C HIS A 179 -3.90 -18.79 -8.72
N ASP A 180 -3.87 -18.68 -7.38
CA ASP A 180 -2.74 -18.13 -6.62
C ASP A 180 -2.30 -16.70 -7.01
N PHE A 181 -3.19 -15.88 -7.59
CA PHE A 181 -2.83 -14.50 -7.98
C PHE A 181 -2.31 -13.65 -6.82
N GLU A 182 -2.88 -13.81 -5.62
CA GLU A 182 -2.45 -13.08 -4.41
C GLU A 182 -1.01 -13.44 -3.99
N LYS A 183 -0.51 -14.63 -4.36
CA LYS A 183 0.89 -15.02 -4.14
C LYS A 183 1.86 -14.24 -5.02
N VAL A 184 1.43 -13.78 -6.20
CA VAL A 184 2.24 -12.92 -7.07
C VAL A 184 2.53 -11.60 -6.37
N PHE A 185 1.48 -10.96 -5.82
CA PHE A 185 1.63 -9.73 -5.06
C PHE A 185 2.47 -9.93 -3.80
N THR A 186 2.26 -11.04 -3.09
CA THR A 186 3.03 -11.39 -1.90
C THR A 186 4.52 -11.56 -2.21
N GLY A 187 4.86 -12.23 -3.32
CA GLY A 187 6.23 -12.35 -3.80
C GLY A 187 6.83 -11.00 -4.20
N GLU A 188 6.06 -10.17 -4.91
CA GLU A 188 6.46 -8.81 -5.31
C GLU A 188 6.79 -7.95 -4.08
N ILE A 189 5.87 -7.86 -3.13
CA ILE A 189 6.00 -6.98 -1.97
C ILE A 189 7.14 -7.42 -1.05
N LEU A 190 7.36 -8.74 -0.90
CA LEU A 190 8.48 -9.30 -0.14
C LEU A 190 9.83 -8.94 -0.79
N ALA A 191 9.95 -9.15 -2.11
CA ALA A 191 11.17 -8.85 -2.85
C ALA A 191 11.50 -7.35 -2.81
N VAL A 192 10.48 -6.52 -3.03
CA VAL A 192 10.62 -5.06 -2.99
C VAL A 192 10.95 -4.56 -1.58
N PHE A 193 10.29 -5.07 -0.55
CA PHE A 193 10.60 -4.71 0.83
C PHE A 193 12.04 -5.05 1.21
N ALA A 194 12.47 -6.28 0.92
CA ALA A 194 13.85 -6.72 1.17
C ALA A 194 14.84 -5.82 0.42
N TRP A 195 14.59 -5.54 -0.85
CA TRP A 195 15.40 -4.64 -1.66
C TRP A 195 15.49 -3.23 -1.05
N MET A 196 14.36 -2.62 -0.70
CA MET A 196 14.32 -1.28 -0.11
C MET A 196 15.07 -1.22 1.24
N VAL A 197 14.92 -2.22 2.09
CA VAL A 197 15.63 -2.29 3.38
C VAL A 197 17.13 -2.40 3.16
N VAL A 198 17.58 -3.35 2.33
CA VAL A 198 19.01 -3.55 2.02
C VAL A 198 19.60 -2.28 1.41
N CYS A 199 18.93 -1.72 0.41
CA CYS A 199 19.35 -0.51 -0.28
C CYS A 199 19.51 0.68 0.69
N ASN A 200 18.50 0.97 1.53
CA ASN A 200 18.58 2.07 2.50
C ASN A 200 19.63 1.80 3.59
N ALA A 201 19.76 0.55 4.06
CA ALA A 201 20.78 0.17 5.04
C ALA A 201 22.19 0.38 4.48
N CYS A 202 22.45 -0.05 3.24
CA CYS A 202 23.75 0.18 2.59
C CYS A 202 24.07 1.68 2.44
N ILE A 203 23.09 2.50 2.05
CA ILE A 203 23.27 3.97 1.98
C ILE A 203 23.62 4.54 3.36
N LEU A 204 22.91 4.13 4.42
CA LEU A 204 23.19 4.57 5.78
C LEU A 204 24.59 4.15 6.24
N LEU A 205 25.00 2.92 5.95
CA LEU A 205 26.34 2.40 6.27
C LEU A 205 27.44 3.19 5.55
N ALA A 206 27.23 3.55 4.29
CA ALA A 206 28.19 4.35 3.52
C ALA A 206 28.30 5.77 4.05
N LEU A 207 27.16 6.41 4.34
CA LEU A 207 27.13 7.73 4.97
C LEU A 207 27.81 7.70 6.35
N LYS A 208 27.65 6.61 7.12
CA LYS A 208 28.32 6.40 8.41
C LYS A 208 29.82 6.16 8.26
N ARG A 209 30.27 5.34 7.29
CA ARG A 209 31.70 5.08 7.03
C ARG A 209 32.46 6.30 6.54
N SER A 210 31.78 7.24 5.90
CA SER A 210 32.34 8.55 5.50
C SER A 210 32.68 9.46 6.70
N ARG A 211 32.41 9.01 7.94
CA ARG A 211 32.91 9.57 9.20
C ARG A 211 34.36 9.08 9.39
N GLY A 212 35.31 9.77 8.76
CA GLY A 212 36.73 9.43 8.85
C GLY A 212 37.22 9.36 10.31
N ALA A 213 38.22 8.50 10.54
CA ALA A 213 38.89 8.34 11.83
C ALA A 213 39.37 9.71 12.37
N GLY A 214 38.75 10.20 13.44
CA GLY A 214 39.24 11.35 14.21
C GLY A 214 38.53 12.70 14.07
N LYS A 215 37.45 12.84 13.29
CA LYS A 215 36.60 14.06 13.32
C LYS A 215 35.17 13.71 13.73
N ASP A 216 34.79 14.16 14.93
CA ASP A 216 33.56 13.74 15.60
C ASP A 216 32.28 14.37 15.02
N GLU A 217 32.42 15.36 14.14
CA GLU A 217 31.33 16.10 13.52
C GLU A 217 31.08 15.65 12.07
N MET A 218 29.92 15.03 11.82
CA MET A 218 29.44 14.76 10.47
C MET A 218 29.07 16.08 9.78
N HIS A 219 29.71 16.37 8.64
CA HIS A 219 29.44 17.55 7.82
C HIS A 219 27.92 17.78 7.66
N PRO A 220 27.40 19.02 7.81
CA PRO A 220 25.97 19.30 7.91
C PRO A 220 25.13 18.72 6.76
N MET A 221 25.66 18.71 5.54
CA MET A 221 24.99 18.10 4.38
C MET A 221 24.84 16.58 4.51
N LYS A 222 25.88 15.88 5.01
CA LYS A 222 25.84 14.44 5.26
C LYS A 222 24.87 14.10 6.39
N LYS A 223 24.80 14.94 7.43
CA LYS A 223 23.82 14.82 8.53
C LYS A 223 22.38 14.98 8.04
N LYS A 224 22.13 15.94 7.15
CA LYS A 224 20.82 16.12 6.49
C LYS A 224 20.46 14.88 5.65
N ALA A 225 21.40 14.36 4.85
CA ALA A 225 21.19 13.16 4.03
C ALA A 225 20.93 11.91 4.88
N PHE A 226 21.72 11.68 5.93
CA PHE A 226 21.56 10.55 6.84
C PHE A 226 20.17 10.54 7.51
N LYS A 227 19.75 11.67 8.09
CA LYS A 227 18.42 11.79 8.73
C LYS A 227 17.28 11.51 7.75
N MET A 228 17.41 11.97 6.52
CA MET A 228 16.43 11.72 5.47
C MET A 228 16.37 10.25 5.09
N VAL A 229 17.51 9.59 4.84
CA VAL A 229 17.52 8.15 4.48
C VAL A 229 16.98 7.32 5.64
N LEU A 230 17.30 7.70 6.89
CA LEU A 230 16.74 7.05 8.07
C LEU A 230 15.21 7.22 8.14
N ALA A 231 14.69 8.42 7.89
CA ALA A 231 13.24 8.66 7.85
C ALA A 231 12.54 7.81 6.77
N ILE A 232 13.17 7.65 5.60
CA ILE A 232 12.66 6.79 4.53
C ILE A 232 12.68 5.32 4.94
N LEU A 233 13.76 4.84 5.57
CA LEU A 233 13.82 3.47 6.07
C LEU A 233 12.73 3.19 7.10
N VAL A 234 12.54 4.10 8.07
CA VAL A 234 11.47 4.00 9.07
C VAL A 234 10.11 3.94 8.39
N GLN A 235 9.85 4.82 7.43
CA GLN A 235 8.61 4.83 6.67
C GLN A 235 8.40 3.53 5.86
N THR A 236 9.45 3.01 5.23
CA THR A 236 9.40 1.72 4.53
C THR A 236 9.02 0.61 5.50
N VAL A 237 9.62 0.56 6.68
CA VAL A 237 9.27 -0.44 7.69
C VAL A 237 7.81 -0.28 8.12
N CYS A 238 7.37 0.93 8.48
CA CYS A 238 6.00 1.15 8.95
C CYS A 238 4.93 0.81 7.89
N ASN A 239 5.15 1.16 6.62
CA ASN A 239 4.14 1.01 5.59
C ASN A 239 4.12 -0.37 4.93
N TYR A 240 5.27 -1.07 4.88
CA TYR A 240 5.41 -2.31 4.11
C TYR A 240 5.66 -3.54 5.00
N LEU A 241 6.11 -3.39 6.25
CA LEU A 241 6.25 -4.53 7.16
C LEU A 241 4.92 -5.22 7.46
N PRO A 242 3.80 -4.50 7.73
CA PRO A 242 2.52 -5.16 8.02
C PRO A 242 2.06 -6.14 6.92
N PRO A 243 1.95 -5.75 5.63
CA PRO A 243 1.57 -6.70 4.59
C PRO A 243 2.61 -7.82 4.40
N VAL A 244 3.91 -7.51 4.49
CA VAL A 244 4.99 -8.52 4.38
C VAL A 244 4.94 -9.55 5.51
N ALA A 245 4.52 -9.14 6.70
CA ALA A 245 4.41 -10.03 7.86
C ALA A 245 3.12 -10.87 7.86
N LEU A 246 2.08 -10.42 7.15
CA LEU A 246 0.75 -11.03 7.20
C LEU A 246 0.41 -11.83 5.94
N PHE A 247 0.71 -11.31 4.75
CA PHE A 247 0.26 -11.89 3.48
C PHE A 247 0.90 -13.25 3.14
N PRO A 248 2.19 -13.52 3.45
CA PRO A 248 2.76 -14.86 3.25
C PRO A 248 2.09 -15.97 4.05
N PHE A 249 1.35 -15.61 5.11
CA PHE A 249 0.63 -16.54 5.96
C PHE A 249 -0.87 -16.62 5.61
N GLU A 250 -1.28 -16.18 4.41
CA GLU A 250 -2.67 -16.24 3.94
C GLU A 250 -3.34 -17.60 4.24
N ASP A 251 -2.66 -18.71 3.94
CA ASP A 251 -3.17 -20.07 4.14
C ASP A 251 -3.43 -20.45 5.62
N HIS A 252 -2.91 -19.68 6.57
CA HIS A 252 -3.14 -19.89 8.01
C HIS A 252 -4.39 -19.17 8.52
N TYR A 253 -4.94 -18.22 7.75
CA TYR A 253 -6.15 -17.51 8.09
C TYR A 253 -7.37 -18.20 7.50
N ALA A 254 -8.51 -18.09 8.17
CA ALA A 254 -9.77 -18.44 7.53
C ALA A 254 -10.00 -17.49 6.33
N PRO A 255 -10.45 -17.98 5.15
CA PRO A 255 -10.52 -17.17 3.94
C PRO A 255 -11.32 -15.86 4.08
N HIS A 256 -12.37 -15.88 4.90
CA HIS A 256 -13.18 -14.70 5.21
C HIS A 256 -12.45 -13.67 6.08
N VAL A 257 -11.64 -14.12 7.05
CA VAL A 257 -10.81 -13.23 7.90
C VAL A 257 -9.76 -12.53 7.06
N PHE A 258 -9.07 -13.28 6.18
CA PHE A 258 -8.03 -12.72 5.34
C PHE A 258 -8.61 -11.65 4.41
N ARG A 259 -9.69 -11.99 3.71
CA ARG A 259 -10.35 -11.10 2.75
C ARG A 259 -10.99 -9.86 3.38
N CYS A 260 -11.68 -10.02 4.51
CA CYS A 260 -12.48 -8.93 5.09
C CYS A 260 -11.70 -8.04 6.07
N TYR A 261 -10.59 -8.53 6.64
CA TYR A 261 -9.85 -7.81 7.67
C TYR A 261 -8.36 -7.65 7.35
N VAL A 262 -7.63 -8.76 7.21
CA VAL A 262 -6.16 -8.73 7.05
C VAL A 262 -5.74 -7.99 5.79
N GLN A 263 -6.39 -8.29 4.67
CA GLN A 263 -6.09 -7.71 3.37
C GLN A 263 -6.40 -6.19 3.33
N PRO A 264 -7.61 -5.72 3.70
CA PRO A 264 -7.89 -4.27 3.80
C PRO A 264 -6.91 -3.53 4.71
N VAL A 265 -6.61 -4.06 5.89
CA VAL A 265 -5.67 -3.43 6.82
C VAL A 265 -4.25 -3.39 6.23
N GLY A 266 -3.79 -4.48 5.62
CA GLY A 266 -2.48 -4.53 4.96
C GLY A 266 -2.35 -3.52 3.81
N PHE A 267 -3.39 -3.41 2.97
CA PHE A 267 -3.42 -2.40 1.91
C PHE A 267 -3.53 -0.98 2.45
N ALA A 268 -4.21 -0.74 3.56
CA ALA A 268 -4.25 0.57 4.20
C ALA A 268 -2.84 1.05 4.56
N PHE A 269 -2.00 0.19 5.15
CA PHE A 269 -0.59 0.53 5.45
C PHE A 269 0.22 0.86 4.20
N LEU A 270 0.02 0.12 3.11
CA LEU A 270 0.63 0.44 1.83
C LEU A 270 0.14 1.80 1.31
N ASN A 271 -1.15 2.07 1.45
CA ASN A 271 -1.78 3.28 0.96
C ASN A 271 -1.33 4.55 1.70
N VAL A 272 -0.95 4.46 2.98
CA VAL A 272 -0.38 5.59 3.75
C VAL A 272 0.86 6.19 3.06
N SER A 273 1.59 5.39 2.28
CA SER A 273 2.75 5.87 1.50
C SER A 273 2.43 7.04 0.57
N SER A 274 1.23 7.05 -0.01
CA SER A 274 0.81 8.00 -1.06
C SER A 274 0.72 9.45 -0.57
N SER A 275 0.55 9.65 0.74
CA SER A 275 0.55 10.99 1.37
C SER A 275 1.84 11.26 2.12
N THR A 276 2.41 10.26 2.79
CA THR A 276 3.61 10.45 3.61
C THR A 276 4.88 10.73 2.79
N GLN A 277 5.08 10.06 1.64
CA GLN A 277 6.25 10.24 0.77
C GLN A 277 6.35 11.64 0.14
N PRO A 278 5.30 12.17 -0.52
CA PRO A 278 5.38 13.51 -1.08
C PRO A 278 5.55 14.57 0.01
N LEU A 279 4.93 14.41 1.18
CA LEU A 279 5.12 15.33 2.31
C LEU A 279 6.57 15.34 2.80
N ILE A 280 7.21 14.17 2.92
CA ILE A 280 8.64 14.08 3.28
C ILE A 280 9.50 14.75 2.22
N PHE A 281 9.22 14.53 0.94
CA PHE A 281 9.93 15.23 -0.15
C PHE A 281 9.79 16.75 -0.04
N LEU A 282 8.56 17.25 0.09
CA LEU A 282 8.28 18.70 0.16
C LEU A 282 8.87 19.33 1.42
N SER A 283 8.88 18.64 2.56
CA SER A 283 9.47 19.13 3.82
C SER A 283 10.96 19.45 3.71
N ARG A 284 11.64 18.81 2.75
CA ARG A 284 13.09 18.98 2.52
C ARG A 284 13.41 20.17 1.63
N LEU A 285 12.43 20.71 0.91
CA LEU A 285 12.61 21.87 0.06
C LEU A 285 12.76 23.11 0.94
N ASP A 286 13.83 23.87 0.69
CA ASP A 286 14.12 25.08 1.46
C ASP A 286 13.08 26.18 1.17
N LYS A 287 12.49 26.19 -0.05
CA LYS A 287 11.38 27.07 -0.46
C LYS A 287 10.38 26.30 -1.32
N LEU A 288 9.08 26.50 -1.06
CA LEU A 288 8.03 26.00 -1.95
C LEU A 288 7.67 27.07 -2.99
N PRO A 289 7.69 26.73 -4.29
CA PRO A 289 7.48 27.70 -5.35
C PRO A 289 6.08 28.33 -5.43
N PHE A 290 5.07 27.74 -4.79
CA PHE A 290 3.65 28.09 -4.93
C PHE A 290 2.96 28.47 -3.62
N VAL A 291 3.65 28.34 -2.48
CA VAL A 291 3.08 28.63 -1.16
C VAL A 291 3.75 29.90 -0.63
N PRO A 292 2.99 30.94 -0.25
CA PRO A 292 3.54 32.14 0.37
C PRO A 292 4.44 31.77 1.55
N GLU A 293 5.62 32.37 1.67
CA GLU A 293 6.60 32.03 2.73
C GLU A 293 5.99 32.07 4.14
N ARG A 294 4.99 32.93 4.37
CA ARG A 294 4.27 33.06 5.64
C ARG A 294 3.45 31.81 5.98
N CYS A 295 2.75 31.24 5.00
CA CYS A 295 1.98 29.99 5.16
C CYS A 295 2.92 28.78 5.38
N TRP A 296 4.05 28.75 4.68
CA TRP A 296 5.03 27.67 4.80
C TRP A 296 5.78 27.69 6.16
N LYS A 297 6.23 28.86 6.62
CA LYS A 297 6.87 29.00 7.94
C LYS A 297 5.90 28.67 9.09
N ARG A 298 4.61 28.99 8.94
CA ARG A 298 3.55 28.61 9.89
C ARG A 298 3.29 27.08 9.91
N GLY A 299 3.41 26.42 8.76
CA GLY A 299 3.29 24.97 8.63
C GLY A 299 4.46 24.17 9.22
N ARG A 300 5.71 24.67 9.13
CA ARG A 300 6.89 24.03 9.76
C ARG A 300 6.87 24.08 11.30
N GLY A 301 6.14 25.03 11.88
CA GLY A 301 5.89 25.10 13.32
C GLY A 301 4.62 24.37 13.77
N SER A 302 3.86 23.78 12.83
CA SER A 302 2.59 23.14 13.13
C SER A 302 2.79 21.65 13.42
N PRO A 303 2.11 21.08 14.42
CA PRO A 303 2.16 19.66 14.79
C PRO A 303 1.74 18.68 13.67
N ALA A 304 1.50 19.09 12.42
CA ALA A 304 1.06 18.23 11.32
C ALA A 304 2.05 17.12 10.92
N ALA A 305 3.37 17.36 11.00
CA ALA A 305 4.38 16.31 10.80
C ALA A 305 4.43 15.33 11.99
N ALA A 306 4.17 15.84 13.20
CA ALA A 306 3.94 15.02 14.39
C ALA A 306 2.57 14.33 14.33
N ALA A 307 1.58 14.88 13.62
CA ALA A 307 0.24 14.33 13.46
C ALA A 307 0.21 13.20 12.42
N ALA A 308 1.08 13.23 11.40
CA ALA A 308 1.27 12.08 10.53
C ALA A 308 1.92 10.90 11.27
N ALA A 309 2.87 11.18 12.18
CA ALA A 309 3.46 10.18 13.07
C ALA A 309 2.47 9.74 14.19
N ALA A 310 1.64 10.64 14.70
CA ALA A 310 0.63 10.36 15.73
C ALA A 310 -0.60 9.66 15.15
N ALA A 311 -0.98 9.90 13.89
CA ALA A 311 -2.02 9.14 13.21
C ALA A 311 -1.58 7.69 12.97
N ALA A 312 -0.31 7.48 12.63
CA ALA A 312 0.28 6.14 12.57
C ALA A 312 0.36 5.46 13.96
N ALA A 313 0.56 6.22 15.04
CA ALA A 313 0.54 5.70 16.41
C ALA A 313 -0.89 5.43 16.93
N ALA A 314 -1.87 6.27 16.59
CA ALA A 314 -3.28 6.10 16.97
C ALA A 314 -3.92 4.89 16.28
N ALA A 315 -3.53 4.60 15.03
CA ALA A 315 -3.93 3.37 14.33
C ALA A 315 -3.40 2.09 15.02
N ALA A 316 -2.27 2.17 15.72
CA ALA A 316 -1.72 1.03 16.47
C ALA A 316 -2.38 0.81 17.84
N GLU A 317 -2.97 1.85 18.45
CA GLU A 317 -3.68 1.74 19.73
C GLU A 317 -5.15 1.32 19.59
N ALA A 318 -5.81 1.64 18.46
CA ALA A 318 -7.20 1.21 18.21
C ALA A 318 -7.35 -0.33 18.11
N GLY A 319 -6.29 -1.07 17.79
CA GLY A 319 -6.27 -2.53 17.79
C GLY A 319 -6.20 -3.20 19.17
N LYS A 320 -6.07 -2.43 20.26
CA LYS A 320 -6.04 -2.95 21.64
C LYS A 320 -7.35 -2.79 22.42
N ALA A 321 -8.34 -2.06 21.89
CA ALA A 321 -9.55 -1.69 22.63
C ALA A 321 -10.80 -2.53 22.30
N GLY A 322 -10.64 -3.71 21.68
CA GLY A 322 -11.75 -4.57 21.27
C GLY A 322 -11.61 -6.02 21.76
N ALA A 323 -11.60 -6.24 23.08
CA ALA A 323 -11.83 -7.55 23.66
C ALA A 323 -12.88 -7.42 24.78
N PRO A 324 -14.11 -7.94 24.61
CA PRO A 324 -15.02 -8.07 25.74
C PRO A 324 -14.56 -9.27 26.57
N VAL A 325 -14.19 -8.98 27.82
CA VAL A 325 -14.10 -9.95 28.90
C VAL A 325 -15.53 -10.32 29.28
N GLU A 326 -15.95 -11.55 29.01
CA GLU A 326 -17.11 -12.13 29.67
C GLU A 326 -16.67 -13.34 30.48
N ALA A 327 -16.47 -13.10 31.77
CA ALA A 327 -16.35 -14.13 32.78
C ALA A 327 -17.77 -14.50 33.25
N SER A 328 -18.17 -15.75 33.12
CA SER A 328 -19.27 -16.29 33.93
C SER A 328 -18.90 -17.66 34.49
N GLN A 329 -18.77 -17.68 35.81
CA GLN A 329 -18.65 -18.87 36.65
C GLN A 329 -19.92 -19.71 36.59
N ALA A 330 -19.77 -21.04 36.64
CA ALA A 330 -20.73 -21.93 37.30
C ALA A 330 -20.02 -23.25 37.65
N ALA A 331 -19.66 -23.41 38.93
CA ALA A 331 -19.43 -24.71 39.54
C ALA A 331 -20.78 -25.23 40.09
N PRO A 332 -21.08 -26.54 40.06
CA PRO A 332 -22.18 -27.10 40.82
C PRO A 332 -21.69 -27.64 42.19
N PRO A 333 -22.54 -27.59 43.24
CA PRO A 333 -22.31 -28.38 44.44
C PRO A 333 -23.03 -29.74 44.38
N ALA A 334 -22.40 -30.69 45.09
CA ALA A 334 -22.83 -32.04 45.47
C ALA A 334 -22.92 -33.11 44.37
#